data_AF-A0A399I5T3-F1
#
_entry.id   AF-A0A399I5T3-F1
#
_cell.length_a   1.000
_cell.length_b   1.000
_cell.length_c   1.000
_cell.angle_alpha   90.00
_cell.angle_beta   90.00
_cell.angle_gamma   90.00
#
_symmetry.space_group_name_H-M   'P 1'
#
loop_
_entity.id
_entity.type
_entity.pdbx_description
1 polymer ?
#
loop_
_entity_poly.entity_id
_entity_poly.type
_entity_poly.pdbx_seq_one_letter_code
_entity_poly.pdbx_strand_id
1 'polypeptide(L)'
;MEFFGIITINPETFNVWSLRISMSLTTTIFLLGCFMAVRAFLYARGGDPAHLNKIKNQEMSPADGLAESVAKMLWSTARDEEQRGHGAPQAFLLDATRQVAENGYDGRYVNKIYMCANLLPPIGLWGTVAGMIVIFLYTGDPTNALNKGAIGTKLWSTFLALMYYVTLESICLFLTMHSRKSIDRGLSVKL
;
A
#
# COMPACT_ATOMS: atom_id res chain seq x y z
N MET A 1 -50.24 -0.31 -3.36
CA MET A 1 -48.83 -0.58 -3.71
C MET A 1 -48.18 0.74 -4.14
N GLU A 2 -47.89 1.62 -3.18
CA GLU A 2 -47.33 2.96 -3.42
C GLU A 2 -46.02 3.14 -2.64
N PHE A 3 -45.07 2.22 -2.82
CA PHE A 3 -43.77 2.29 -2.12
C PHE A 3 -42.61 2.79 -3.01
N PHE A 4 -42.88 3.14 -4.27
CA PHE A 4 -41.88 3.60 -5.25
C PHE A 4 -42.04 5.08 -5.67
N GLY A 5 -42.72 5.90 -4.86
CA GLY A 5 -42.95 7.32 -5.17
C GLY A 5 -41.91 8.32 -4.63
N ILE A 6 -40.88 7.88 -3.89
CA ILE A 6 -40.09 8.81 -3.04
C ILE A 6 -38.75 9.25 -3.65
N ILE A 7 -38.28 8.69 -4.77
CA ILE A 7 -37.01 9.15 -5.35
C ILE A 7 -37.13 9.35 -6.85
N THR A 8 -37.69 10.49 -7.26
CA THR A 8 -37.35 11.08 -8.56
C THR A 8 -35.89 11.51 -8.52
N ILE A 9 -34.98 10.54 -8.70
CA ILE A 9 -33.55 10.80 -8.88
C ILE A 9 -33.43 11.58 -10.18
N ASN A 10 -33.06 12.86 -10.10
CA ASN A 10 -32.65 13.56 -11.30
C ASN A 10 -31.38 12.85 -11.84
N PRO A 11 -31.44 12.26 -13.04
CA PRO A 11 -30.36 11.43 -13.56
C PRO A 11 -29.06 12.22 -13.73
N GLU A 12 -29.14 13.52 -14.05
CA GLU A 12 -27.96 14.36 -14.17
C GLU A 12 -27.28 14.59 -12.81
N THR A 13 -28.06 14.87 -11.75
CA THR A 13 -27.49 15.11 -10.43
C THR A 13 -26.88 13.85 -9.84
N PHE A 14 -27.51 12.69 -10.04
CA PHE A 14 -26.96 11.40 -9.60
C PHE A 14 -25.72 10.98 -10.41
N ASN A 15 -25.68 11.30 -11.71
CA ASN A 15 -24.51 11.05 -12.55
C ASN A 15 -23.28 11.82 -12.06
N VAL A 16 -23.44 13.12 -11.81
CA VAL A 16 -22.37 13.99 -11.31
C VAL A 16 -21.97 13.60 -9.90
N TRP A 17 -22.93 13.27 -9.03
CA TRP A 17 -22.68 12.86 -7.65
C TRP A 17 -21.90 11.54 -7.57
N SER A 18 -22.33 10.51 -8.31
CA SER A 18 -21.64 9.21 -8.35
C SER A 18 -20.21 9.32 -8.89
N LEU A 19 -19.98 10.15 -9.91
CA LEU A 19 -18.64 10.43 -10.44
C LEU A 19 -17.77 11.10 -9.36
N ARG A 20 -18.29 12.14 -8.69
CA ARG A 20 -17.55 12.86 -7.65
C ARG A 20 -17.18 11.96 -6.49
N ILE A 21 -18.09 11.08 -6.05
CA ILE A 21 -17.81 10.13 -4.99
C ILE A 21 -16.74 9.12 -5.40
N SER A 22 -16.88 8.51 -6.58
CA SER A 22 -15.89 7.54 -7.07
C SER A 22 -14.50 8.17 -7.21
N MET A 23 -14.41 9.36 -7.81
CA MET A 23 -13.14 10.10 -7.97
C MET A 23 -12.55 10.55 -6.63
N SER A 24 -13.37 11.06 -5.71
CA SER A 24 -12.92 11.48 -4.38
C SER A 24 -12.41 10.29 -3.56
N LEU A 25 -13.15 9.17 -3.59
CA LEU A 25 -12.78 7.96 -2.87
C LEU A 25 -11.49 7.34 -3.41
N THR A 26 -11.38 7.17 -4.74
CA THR A 26 -10.16 6.66 -5.39
C THR A 26 -8.95 7.53 -5.11
N THR A 27 -9.10 8.85 -5.22
CA THR A 27 -8.02 9.80 -4.92
C THR A 27 -7.62 9.77 -3.45
N THR A 28 -8.59 9.68 -2.53
CA THR A 28 -8.32 9.60 -1.09
C THR A 28 -7.56 8.33 -0.72
N ILE A 29 -7.97 7.18 -1.25
CA ILE A 29 -7.28 5.89 -1.05
C ILE A 29 -5.87 5.94 -1.64
N PHE A 30 -5.72 6.55 -2.82
CA PHE A 30 -4.42 6.71 -3.45
C PHE A 30 -3.47 7.57 -2.61
N LEU A 31 -3.93 8.73 -2.13
CA LEU A 31 -3.14 9.62 -1.27
C LEU A 31 -2.78 8.95 0.06
N LEU A 32 -3.71 8.18 0.66
CA LEU A 32 -3.44 7.40 1.85
C LEU A 32 -2.34 6.36 1.58
N GLY A 33 -2.44 5.62 0.47
CA GLY A 33 -1.42 4.67 0.05
C GLY A 33 -0.04 5.32 -0.15
N CYS A 34 -0.01 6.49 -0.79
CA CYS A 34 1.23 7.27 -0.97
C CYS A 34 1.83 7.71 0.38
N PHE A 35 1.00 8.20 1.30
CA PHE A 35 1.46 8.61 2.63
C PHE A 35 2.04 7.42 3.43
N MET A 36 1.39 6.27 3.34
CA MET A 36 1.89 5.04 3.94
C MET A 36 3.20 4.57 3.29
N ALA A 37 3.33 4.70 1.97
CA ALA A 37 4.56 4.39 1.26
C ALA A 37 5.73 5.30 1.69
N VAL A 38 5.51 6.59 1.87
CA VAL A 38 6.54 7.51 2.37
C VAL A 38 7.00 7.09 3.78
N ARG A 39 6.07 6.75 4.67
CA ARG A 39 6.42 6.24 6.01
C ARG A 39 7.22 4.93 5.94
N ALA A 40 6.81 4.02 5.07
CA ALA A 40 7.49 2.75 4.85
C ALA A 40 8.91 2.95 4.29
N PHE A 41 9.09 3.93 3.40
CA PHE A 41 10.38 4.32 2.85
C PHE A 41 11.30 4.91 3.93
N LEU A 42 10.79 5.84 4.73
CA LEU A 42 11.55 6.44 5.83
C LEU A 42 11.97 5.39 6.87
N TYR A 43 11.11 4.42 7.16
CA TYR A 43 11.42 3.33 8.08
C TYR A 43 12.47 2.35 7.51
N ALA A 44 12.40 2.06 6.20
CA ALA A 44 13.36 1.23 5.50
C ALA A 44 14.67 1.95 5.15
N ARG A 45 14.86 3.20 5.61
CA ARG A 45 16.09 3.94 5.38
C ARG A 45 17.25 3.20 6.04
N GLY A 46 18.20 2.75 5.22
CA GLY A 46 19.36 2.02 5.72
C GLY A 46 20.26 2.88 6.61
N GLY A 47 20.78 2.29 7.69
CA GLY A 47 21.81 2.87 8.54
C GLY A 47 23.23 2.62 7.99
N ASP A 48 24.16 3.49 8.35
CA ASP A 48 25.59 3.31 8.06
C ASP A 48 26.13 2.09 8.84
N PRO A 49 26.84 1.12 8.22
CA PRO A 49 27.43 -0.02 8.93
C PRO A 49 28.28 0.36 10.15
N ALA A 50 28.97 1.52 10.13
CA ALA A 50 29.71 2.00 11.29
C ALA A 50 28.78 2.38 12.46
N HIS A 51 27.64 2.99 12.15
CA HIS A 51 26.60 3.32 13.13
C HIS A 51 25.94 2.06 13.67
N LEU A 52 25.56 1.12 12.80
CA LEU A 52 24.91 -0.14 13.16
C LEU A 52 25.75 -0.96 14.15
N ASN A 53 27.07 -1.04 13.93
CA ASN A 53 27.98 -1.72 14.85
C ASN A 53 28.06 -1.05 16.24
N LYS A 54 27.84 0.27 16.33
CA LYS A 54 27.82 1.01 17.60
C LYS A 54 26.54 0.76 18.39
N ILE A 55 25.39 0.67 17.70
CA ILE A 55 24.07 0.57 18.33
C ILE A 55 23.59 -0.86 18.57
N LYS A 56 24.24 -1.87 17.99
CA LYS A 56 23.82 -3.29 18.11
C LYS A 56 23.67 -3.79 19.55
N ASN A 57 24.43 -3.21 20.48
CA ASN A 57 24.43 -3.56 21.90
C ASN A 57 23.30 -2.90 22.71
N GLN A 58 22.56 -1.97 22.11
CA GLN A 58 21.50 -1.23 22.78
C GLN A 58 20.17 -1.99 22.71
N GLU A 59 19.28 -1.72 23.66
CA GLU A 59 17.92 -2.24 23.61
C GLU A 59 17.17 -1.73 22.36
N MET A 60 16.24 -2.54 21.91
CA MET A 60 15.42 -2.25 20.75
C MET A 60 14.43 -1.12 21.10
N SER A 61 14.46 -0.05 20.32
CA SER A 61 13.61 1.13 20.51
C SER A 61 12.50 1.16 19.44
N PRO A 62 11.28 1.62 19.77
CA PRO A 62 10.21 1.80 18.78
C PRO A 62 10.55 2.79 17.66
N ALA A 63 11.55 3.65 17.89
CA ALA A 63 12.03 4.64 16.91
C ALA A 63 13.12 4.10 15.97
N ASP A 64 13.63 2.88 16.21
CA ASP A 64 14.70 2.29 15.42
C ASP A 64 14.24 2.06 13.98
N GLY A 65 15.12 2.38 13.02
CA GLY A 65 14.92 2.03 11.61
C GLY A 65 14.95 0.51 11.37
N LEU A 66 14.56 0.08 10.17
CA LEU A 66 14.56 -1.34 9.81
C LEU A 66 15.95 -1.99 9.96
N ALA A 67 17.00 -1.34 9.42
CA ALA A 67 18.37 -1.85 9.52
C ALA A 67 18.87 -1.96 10.97
N GLU A 68 18.48 -1.02 11.82
CA GLU A 68 18.87 -0.96 13.23
C GLU A 68 18.18 -2.06 14.02
N SER A 69 16.88 -2.25 13.77
CA SER A 69 16.09 -3.34 14.35
C SER A 69 16.67 -4.71 13.97
N VAL A 70 17.04 -4.90 12.70
CA VAL A 70 17.71 -6.13 12.23
C VAL A 70 19.03 -6.37 12.93
N ALA A 71 19.88 -5.34 13.01
CA ALA A 71 21.19 -5.41 13.67
C ALA A 71 21.07 -5.80 15.16
N LYS A 72 20.16 -5.15 15.89
CA LYS A 72 19.91 -5.43 17.31
C LYS A 72 19.30 -6.82 17.52
N MET A 73 18.37 -7.23 16.65
CA MET A 73 17.78 -8.58 16.68
C MET A 73 18.86 -9.64 16.51
N LEU A 74 19.65 -9.56 15.43
CA LEU A 74 20.72 -10.51 15.14
C LEU A 74 21.71 -10.62 16.31
N TRP A 75 22.13 -9.49 16.87
CA TRP A 75 23.06 -9.44 18.00
C TRP A 75 22.46 -10.07 19.28
N SER A 76 21.20 -9.75 19.60
CA SER A 76 20.52 -10.29 20.77
C SER A 76 20.34 -11.81 20.69
N THR A 77 19.98 -12.33 19.51
CA THR A 77 19.78 -13.78 19.31
C THR A 77 21.11 -14.53 19.33
N ALA A 78 22.16 -14.00 18.69
CA ALA A 78 23.48 -14.62 18.72
C ALA A 78 24.04 -14.72 20.16
N ARG A 79 23.87 -13.67 20.97
CA ARG A 79 24.32 -13.65 22.36
C ARG A 79 23.54 -14.61 23.26
N ASP A 80 22.23 -14.73 23.09
CA ASP A 80 21.40 -15.67 23.88
C ASP A 80 21.75 -17.13 23.57
N GLU A 81 21.98 -17.47 22.30
CA GLU A 81 22.42 -18.81 21.88
C GLU A 81 23.82 -19.16 22.42
N GLU A 82 24.77 -18.22 22.38
CA GLU A 82 26.09 -18.40 22.97
C GLU A 82 26.01 -18.64 24.49
N GLN A 83 25.16 -17.88 25.19
CA GLN A 83 24.92 -18.04 26.63
C GLN A 83 24.26 -19.38 26.99
N ARG A 84 23.44 -19.93 26.09
CA ARG A 84 22.76 -21.23 26.28
C ARG A 84 23.64 -22.43 25.93
N GLY A 85 24.88 -22.21 25.49
CA GLY A 85 25.82 -23.28 25.13
C GLY A 85 25.40 -24.05 23.88
N HIS A 86 24.49 -23.49 23.07
CA HIS A 86 24.06 -24.03 21.79
C HIS A 86 24.54 -23.04 20.73
N GLY A 87 25.75 -23.24 20.22
CA GLY A 87 26.26 -22.41 19.13
C GLY A 87 25.43 -22.63 17.86
N ALA A 88 24.35 -21.86 17.68
CA ALA A 88 23.58 -21.88 16.45
C ALA A 88 24.47 -21.46 15.28
N PRO A 89 24.44 -22.18 14.14
CA PRO A 89 25.23 -21.80 12.98
C PRO A 89 24.91 -20.36 12.55
N GLN A 90 25.94 -19.54 12.35
CA GLN A 90 25.78 -18.13 11.98
C GLN A 90 24.90 -17.95 10.73
N ALA A 91 25.01 -18.86 9.76
CA ALA A 91 24.18 -18.86 8.55
C ALA A 91 22.69 -19.01 8.87
N PHE A 92 22.33 -19.82 9.87
CA PHE A 92 20.95 -20.02 10.29
C PHE A 92 20.40 -18.77 10.99
N LEU A 93 21.18 -18.14 11.87
CA LEU A 93 20.79 -16.90 12.55
C LEU A 93 20.54 -15.75 11.56
N LEU A 94 21.40 -15.63 10.55
CA LEU A 94 21.26 -14.63 9.48
C LEU A 94 19.98 -14.86 8.67
N ASP A 95 19.71 -16.10 8.26
CA ASP A 95 18.52 -16.43 7.46
C ASP A 95 17.22 -16.24 8.26
N ALA A 96 17.19 -16.71 9.51
CA ALA A 96 16.05 -16.53 10.40
C ALA A 96 15.77 -15.05 10.67
N THR A 97 16.81 -14.26 10.95
CA THR A 97 16.66 -12.81 11.18
C THR A 97 16.16 -12.10 9.93
N ARG A 98 16.68 -12.48 8.75
CA ARG A 98 16.21 -11.96 7.47
C ARG A 98 14.72 -12.23 7.28
N GLN A 99 14.29 -13.48 7.44
CA GLN A 99 12.90 -13.87 7.22
C GLN A 99 11.95 -13.18 8.20
N VAL A 100 12.32 -13.07 9.47
CA VAL A 100 11.53 -12.35 10.49
C VAL A 100 11.42 -10.85 10.13
N ALA A 101 12.52 -10.23 9.70
CA ALA A 101 12.54 -8.82 9.31
C ALA A 101 11.73 -8.53 8.05
N GLU A 102 11.85 -9.38 7.02
CA GLU A 102 11.07 -9.29 5.78
C GLU A 102 9.57 -9.43 6.09
N ASN A 103 9.18 -10.47 6.83
CA ASN A 103 7.78 -10.69 7.22
C ASN A 103 7.22 -9.56 8.10
N GLY A 104 8.03 -9.04 9.03
CA GLY A 104 7.66 -7.93 9.90
C GLY A 104 7.43 -6.63 9.12
N TYR A 105 8.32 -6.31 8.18
CA TYR A 105 8.19 -5.14 7.32
C TYR A 105 6.97 -5.24 6.40
N ASP A 106 6.80 -6.40 5.75
CA ASP A 106 5.71 -6.63 4.80
C ASP A 106 4.36 -6.57 5.50
N GLY A 107 4.22 -7.22 6.65
CA GLY A 107 3.00 -7.19 7.45
C GLY A 107 2.65 -5.80 7.98
N ARG A 108 3.65 -5.01 8.40
CA ARG A 108 3.41 -3.71 9.03
C ARG A 108 3.09 -2.61 8.03
N TYR A 109 3.72 -2.64 6.86
CA TYR A 109 3.67 -1.57 5.86
C TYR A 109 3.14 -2.04 4.50
N VAL A 110 3.82 -2.96 3.84
CA VAL A 110 3.60 -3.29 2.42
C VAL A 110 2.20 -3.86 2.18
N ASN A 111 1.73 -4.79 3.02
CA ASN A 111 0.41 -5.39 2.90
C ASN A 111 -0.73 -4.36 2.94
N LYS A 112 -0.59 -3.32 3.76
CA LYS A 112 -1.62 -2.27 3.88
C LYS A 112 -1.67 -1.38 2.62
N ILE A 113 -0.51 -1.14 2.00
CA ILE A 113 -0.44 -0.40 0.74
C ILE A 113 -1.04 -1.25 -0.38
N TYR A 114 -0.74 -2.56 -0.43
CA TYR A 114 -1.40 -3.48 -1.36
C TYR A 114 -2.92 -3.52 -1.19
N MET A 115 -3.42 -3.51 0.04
CA MET A 115 -4.87 -3.42 0.29
C MET A 115 -5.45 -2.13 -0.31
N CYS A 116 -4.78 -0.99 -0.15
CA CYS A 116 -5.21 0.27 -0.77
C CYS A 116 -5.20 0.18 -2.30
N ALA A 117 -4.13 -0.38 -2.88
CA ALA A 117 -4.01 -0.57 -4.32
C ALA A 117 -5.15 -1.46 -4.85
N ASN A 118 -5.35 -2.63 -4.25
CA ASN A 118 -6.32 -3.63 -4.70
C ASN A 118 -7.78 -3.16 -4.60
N LEU A 119 -8.07 -2.14 -3.79
CA LEU A 119 -9.41 -1.54 -3.72
C LEU A 119 -9.69 -0.56 -4.87
N LEU A 120 -8.65 0.00 -5.52
CA LEU A 120 -8.84 1.02 -6.56
C LEU A 120 -9.56 0.48 -7.81
N PRO A 121 -9.19 -0.67 -8.41
CA PRO A 121 -9.86 -1.15 -9.62
C PRO A 121 -11.36 -1.44 -9.41
N PRO A 122 -11.79 -2.14 -8.32
CA PRO A 122 -13.22 -2.33 -8.04
C PRO A 122 -13.99 -1.01 -7.86
N ILE A 123 -13.41 0.01 -7.22
CA ILE A 123 -14.06 1.32 -7.06
C ILE A 123 -14.18 2.05 -8.39
N GLY A 124 -13.15 1.97 -9.24
CA GLY A 124 -13.18 2.50 -10.60
C GLY A 124 -14.23 1.81 -11.47
N LEU A 125 -14.41 0.50 -11.32
CA LEU A 125 -15.47 -0.25 -12.00
C LEU A 125 -16.86 0.18 -11.52
N TRP A 126 -17.05 0.38 -10.22
CA TRP A 126 -18.32 0.87 -9.65
C TRP A 126 -18.73 2.21 -10.25
N GLY A 127 -17.77 3.12 -10.45
CA GLY A 127 -18.01 4.42 -11.12
C GLY A 127 -18.59 4.25 -12.53
N THR A 128 -18.04 3.31 -13.31
CA THR A 128 -18.52 3.01 -14.67
C THR A 128 -19.86 2.29 -14.67
N VAL A 129 -20.07 1.29 -13.81
CA VAL A 129 -21.37 0.58 -13.70
C VAL A 129 -22.48 1.55 -13.32
N ALA A 130 -22.28 2.38 -12.31
CA ALA A 130 -23.25 3.41 -11.92
C ALA A 130 -23.54 4.40 -13.06
N GLY A 131 -22.51 4.79 -13.82
CA GLY A 131 -22.66 5.64 -15.01
C GLY A 131 -23.51 5.00 -16.10
N MET A 132 -23.25 3.72 -16.41
CA MET A 132 -24.00 2.98 -17.42
C MET A 132 -25.47 2.81 -17.02
N ILE A 133 -25.76 2.53 -15.74
CA ILE A 133 -27.13 2.44 -15.22
C ILE A 133 -27.88 3.76 -15.48
N VAL A 134 -27.25 4.91 -15.23
CA VAL A 134 -27.89 6.21 -15.49
C VAL A 134 -28.17 6.41 -16.97
N ILE A 135 -27.22 6.06 -17.84
CA ILE A 135 -27.39 6.21 -19.29
C ILE A 135 -28.55 5.32 -19.78
N PHE A 136 -28.67 4.09 -19.28
CA PHE A 136 -29.77 3.20 -19.64
C PHE A 136 -31.13 3.63 -19.08
N LEU A 137 -31.16 4.26 -17.90
CA LEU A 137 -32.40 4.80 -17.30
C LEU A 137 -32.82 6.13 -17.93
N TYR A 138 -31.92 6.83 -18.61
CA TYR A 138 -32.22 8.06 -19.31
C TYR A 138 -32.90 7.77 -20.66
N THR A 139 -34.22 7.96 -20.71
CA THR A 139 -35.07 7.79 -21.91
C THR A 139 -34.95 8.93 -22.95
N GLY A 140 -33.93 9.78 -22.85
CA GLY A 140 -33.69 10.90 -23.76
C GLY A 140 -32.91 10.51 -25.03
N ASP A 141 -33.07 11.30 -26.09
CA ASP A 141 -32.55 11.07 -27.44
C ASP A 141 -31.06 10.65 -27.44
N PRO A 142 -30.70 9.44 -27.92
CA PRO A 142 -29.35 8.88 -27.82
C PRO A 142 -28.27 9.66 -28.61
N THR A 143 -28.69 10.57 -29.49
CA THR A 143 -27.84 11.45 -30.31
C THR A 143 -27.36 12.71 -29.58
N ASN A 144 -27.91 13.03 -28.41
CA ASN A 144 -27.51 14.22 -27.66
C ASN A 144 -26.04 14.15 -27.21
N ALA A 145 -25.29 15.24 -27.42
CA ALA A 145 -23.88 15.38 -27.04
C ALA A 145 -23.61 15.12 -25.54
N LEU A 146 -24.63 15.33 -24.70
CA LEU A 146 -24.65 15.00 -23.27
C LEU A 146 -24.40 13.51 -22.98
N ASN A 147 -24.97 12.59 -23.77
CA ASN A 147 -24.75 11.16 -23.59
C ASN A 147 -23.32 10.75 -23.95
N LYS A 148 -22.74 11.34 -25.01
CA LYS A 148 -21.35 11.07 -25.41
C LYS A 148 -20.33 11.58 -24.38
N GLY A 149 -20.57 12.77 -23.81
CA GLY A 149 -19.73 13.33 -22.76
C GLY A 149 -19.77 12.53 -21.45
N ALA A 150 -20.96 12.04 -21.08
CA ALA A 150 -21.16 11.22 -19.88
C ALA A 150 -20.44 9.86 -19.96
N ILE A 151 -20.46 9.19 -21.11
CA ILE A 151 -19.72 7.93 -21.30
C ILE A 151 -18.21 8.16 -21.14
N GLY A 152 -17.67 9.20 -21.78
CA GLY A 152 -16.24 9.52 -21.75
C GLY A 152 -15.74 9.82 -20.33
N THR A 153 -16.50 10.59 -19.55
CA THR A 153 -16.11 10.92 -18.15
C THR A 153 -16.14 9.69 -17.23
N LYS A 154 -16.98 8.70 -17.51
CA LYS A 154 -17.05 7.47 -16.71
C LYS A 154 -15.90 6.53 -17.01
N LEU A 155 -15.58 6.33 -18.29
CA LEU A 155 -14.39 5.58 -18.69
C LEU A 155 -13.10 6.21 -18.12
N TRP A 156 -13.06 7.54 -18.05
CA TRP A 156 -11.95 8.26 -17.43
C TRP A 156 -11.77 7.91 -15.93
N SER A 157 -12.86 7.66 -15.20
CA SER A 157 -12.79 7.25 -13.80
C SER A 157 -12.13 5.89 -13.61
N THR A 158 -12.46 4.91 -14.46
CA THR A 158 -11.83 3.59 -14.42
C THR A 158 -10.37 3.66 -14.87
N PHE A 159 -10.08 4.46 -15.90
CA PHE A 159 -8.71 4.70 -16.34
C PHE A 159 -7.84 5.26 -15.21
N LEU A 160 -8.29 6.32 -14.53
CA LEU A 160 -7.56 6.90 -13.39
C LEU A 160 -7.38 5.91 -12.24
N ALA A 161 -8.40 5.13 -11.91
CA ALA A 161 -8.31 4.12 -10.86
C ALA A 161 -7.24 3.05 -11.18
N LEU A 162 -7.16 2.61 -12.44
CA LEU A 162 -6.13 1.67 -12.90
C LEU A 162 -4.74 2.30 -12.89
N MET A 163 -4.61 3.57 -13.29
CA MET A 163 -3.33 4.29 -13.23
C MET A 163 -2.83 4.40 -11.78
N TYR A 164 -3.71 4.71 -10.83
CA TYR A 164 -3.38 4.76 -9.41
C TYR A 164 -3.01 3.38 -8.86
N TYR A 165 -3.73 2.34 -9.26
CA TYR A 165 -3.41 0.96 -8.91
C TYR A 165 -1.98 0.59 -9.36
N VAL A 166 -1.66 0.75 -10.65
CA VAL A 166 -0.33 0.42 -11.20
C VAL A 166 0.76 1.24 -10.53
N THR A 167 0.49 2.51 -10.22
CA THR A 167 1.45 3.38 -9.54
C THR A 167 1.74 2.88 -8.12
N LEU A 168 0.72 2.55 -7.33
CA LEU A 168 0.90 2.02 -5.97
C LEU A 168 1.57 0.64 -5.99
N GLU A 169 1.20 -0.23 -6.91
CA GLU A 169 1.83 -1.54 -7.07
C GLU A 169 3.32 -1.41 -7.40
N SER A 170 3.67 -0.49 -8.30
CA SER A 170 5.07 -0.17 -8.62
C SER A 170 5.84 0.34 -7.40
N ILE A 171 5.20 1.19 -6.58
CA ILE A 171 5.78 1.68 -5.32
C ILE A 171 5.98 0.54 -4.32
N CYS A 172 5.03 -0.39 -4.18
CA CYS A 172 5.17 -1.56 -3.31
C CYS A 172 6.37 -2.42 -3.71
N LEU A 173 6.51 -2.75 -5.00
CA LEU A 173 7.65 -3.51 -5.51
C LEU A 173 8.98 -2.80 -5.22
N PHE A 174 9.01 -1.47 -5.42
CA PHE A 174 10.17 -0.66 -5.09
C PHE A 174 10.50 -0.71 -3.59
N LEU A 175 9.51 -0.60 -2.71
CA LEU A 175 9.68 -0.68 -1.26
C LEU A 175 10.21 -2.04 -0.83
N THR A 176 9.71 -3.14 -1.38
CA THR A 176 10.21 -4.49 -1.08
C THR A 176 11.67 -4.67 -1.52
N MET A 177 12.04 -4.13 -2.68
CA MET A 177 13.45 -4.14 -3.10
C MET A 177 14.32 -3.26 -2.19
N HIS A 178 13.80 -2.12 -1.74
CA HIS A 178 14.51 -1.21 -0.85
C HIS A 178 14.70 -1.79 0.56
N SER A 179 13.66 -2.42 1.10
CA SER A 179 13.69 -3.05 2.43
C SER A 179 14.69 -4.20 2.47
N ARG A 180 14.75 -5.05 1.45
CA ARG A 180 15.76 -6.11 1.31
C ARG A 180 17.19 -5.55 1.39
N LYS A 181 17.48 -4.48 0.66
CA LYS A 181 18.79 -3.81 0.73
C LYS A 181 19.08 -3.25 2.12
N SER A 182 18.08 -2.74 2.83
CA SER A 182 18.22 -2.25 4.20
C SER A 182 18.45 -3.39 5.20
N ILE A 183 17.79 -4.53 5.03
CA ILE A 183 17.96 -5.72 5.84
C ILE A 183 19.36 -6.30 5.64
N ASP A 184 19.82 -6.43 4.40
CA ASP A 184 21.17 -6.91 4.08
C ASP A 184 22.25 -6.02 4.75
N ARG A 185 22.02 -4.71 4.84
CA ARG A 185 22.89 -3.80 5.60
C ARG A 185 22.85 -4.05 7.11
N GLY A 186 21.67 -4.28 7.68
CA GLY A 186 21.50 -4.66 9.09
C GLY A 186 22.20 -5.97 9.46
N LEU A 187 22.20 -6.94 8.54
CA LEU A 187 22.85 -8.23 8.70
C LEU A 187 24.38 -8.19 8.54
N SER A 188 24.92 -7.11 7.95
CA SER A 188 26.38 -6.94 7.76
C SER A 188 27.15 -6.58 9.05
N VAL A 189 26.44 -6.50 10.18
CA VAL A 189 27.02 -6.21 11.49
C VAL A 189 27.91 -7.35 11.94
N LYS A 190 29.05 -7.01 12.56
CA LYS A 190 29.98 -8.01 13.08
C LYS A 190 29.34 -8.68 14.30
N LEU A 191 29.12 -9.99 14.21
CA LEU A 191 28.86 -10.87 15.34
C LEU A 191 30.15 -11.08 16.15
#